data_AF-A0A2W2BCE3-F1
#
_entry.id   AF-A0A2W2BCE3-F1
#
_cell.length_a   1.000
_cell.length_b   1.000
_cell.length_c   1.000
_cell.angle_alpha   90.00
_cell.angle_beta   90.00
_cell.angle_gamma   90.00
#
_symmetry.space_group_name_H-M   'P 1'
#
loop_
_entity.id
_entity.type
_entity.pdbx_description
1 polymer ?
#
loop_
_entity_poly.entity_id
_entity_poly.type
_entity_poly.pdbx_seq_one_letter_code
_entity_poly.pdbx_strand_id
1 'polypeptide(L)'
;MNITGYDYILFSQKSFFELETILISEIKKIWPKCVVDKESSIDNMLWLFFTKDNQAHDDDSSYELNENGEGSFSIIANKQKGFDATVAIFNDLKVTSAEVKIILENFWSYTIVLPGRIESNPFSNNIYQLLCHLLSNDVYVTRSENKNKILARPVQDFLGN
;
A
#
# COMPACT_ATOMS: atom_id res chain seq x y z
N MET A 1 -9.52 4.66 21.37
CA MET A 1 -9.53 3.88 20.12
C MET A 1 -8.07 3.70 19.73
N ASN A 2 -7.51 2.52 19.94
CA ASN A 2 -6.14 2.25 19.51
C ASN A 2 -6.17 2.09 17.99
N ILE A 3 -5.33 2.86 17.29
CA ILE A 3 -5.14 2.68 15.86
C ILE A 3 -4.38 1.37 15.70
N THR A 4 -5.01 0.39 15.07
CA THR A 4 -4.44 -0.95 14.84
C THR A 4 -3.66 -1.03 13.53
N GLY A 5 -3.43 0.07 12.81
CA GLY A 5 -2.68 0.07 11.54
C GLY A 5 -2.91 1.34 10.71
N TYR A 6 -2.05 1.57 9.72
CA TYR A 6 -2.12 2.70 8.78
C TYR A 6 -2.28 2.20 7.35
N ASP A 7 -3.40 2.55 6.73
CA ASP A 7 -3.76 2.10 5.38
C ASP A 7 -3.25 3.05 4.31
N TYR A 8 -2.61 2.49 3.29
CA TYR A 8 -2.19 3.20 2.09
C TYR A 8 -2.68 2.45 0.86
N ILE A 9 -3.29 3.17 -0.08
CA ILE A 9 -3.82 2.59 -1.32
C ILE A 9 -2.92 2.97 -2.50
N LEU A 10 -2.53 1.97 -3.26
CA LEU A 10 -1.74 2.08 -4.48
C LEU A 10 -2.51 1.46 -5.65
N PHE A 11 -2.30 1.99 -6.86
CA PHE A 11 -2.87 1.44 -8.08
C PHE A 11 -1.76 1.09 -9.07
N SER A 12 -1.85 -0.08 -9.71
CA SER A 12 -0.91 -0.50 -10.76
C SER A 12 -1.60 -1.43 -11.77
N GLN A 13 -1.06 -1.52 -12.98
CA GLN A 13 -1.48 -2.50 -13.98
C GLN A 13 -0.83 -3.87 -13.77
N LYS A 14 0.24 -3.94 -12.96
CA LYS A 14 0.87 -5.23 -12.64
C LYS A 14 -0.12 -6.12 -11.93
N SER A 15 -0.07 -7.43 -12.20
CA SER A 15 -0.90 -8.39 -11.48
C SER A 15 -0.28 -8.72 -10.13
N PHE A 16 -1.08 -8.88 -9.08
CA PHE A 16 -0.53 -9.35 -7.81
C PHE A 16 0.07 -10.75 -7.93
N PHE A 17 -0.52 -11.63 -8.75
CA PHE A 17 -0.01 -12.98 -8.94
C PHE A 17 1.41 -13.02 -9.52
N GLU A 18 1.81 -11.99 -10.27
CA GLU A 18 3.17 -11.83 -10.79
C GLU A 18 4.14 -11.33 -9.70
N LEU A 19 3.63 -10.54 -8.76
CA LEU A 19 4.42 -9.87 -7.74
C LEU A 19 4.57 -10.66 -6.44
N GLU A 20 3.65 -11.58 -6.14
CA GLU A 20 3.59 -12.32 -4.88
C GLU A 20 4.95 -12.95 -4.51
N THR A 21 5.52 -13.76 -5.41
CA THR A 21 6.77 -14.47 -5.14
C THR A 21 7.95 -13.52 -4.93
N ILE A 22 8.01 -12.44 -5.72
CA ILE A 22 9.08 -11.44 -5.63
C ILE A 22 8.95 -10.66 -4.32
N LEU A 23 7.73 -10.21 -4.00
CA LEU A 23 7.43 -9.50 -2.76
C LEU A 23 7.81 -10.32 -1.54
N ILE A 24 7.36 -11.58 -1.45
CA ILE A 24 7.69 -12.47 -0.33
C ILE A 24 9.21 -12.67 -0.23
N SER A 25 9.90 -12.81 -1.37
CA SER A 25 11.36 -12.94 -1.41
C SER A 25 12.07 -11.71 -0.86
N GLU A 26 11.68 -10.50 -1.29
CA GLU A 26 12.27 -9.24 -0.81
C GLU A 26 11.99 -9.02 0.68
N ILE A 27 10.78 -9.32 1.15
CA ILE A 27 10.46 -9.25 2.59
C ILE A 27 11.30 -10.22 3.40
N LYS A 28 11.55 -11.44 2.90
CA LYS A 28 12.42 -12.40 3.58
C LYS A 28 13.89 -11.96 3.65
N LYS A 29 14.34 -10.99 2.86
CA LYS A 29 15.67 -10.39 3.04
C LYS A 29 15.70 -9.43 4.24
N ILE A 30 14.57 -8.79 4.56
CA ILE A 30 14.40 -7.93 5.73
C ILE A 30 14.19 -8.79 6.98
N TRP A 31 13.29 -9.77 6.88
CA TRP A 31 12.96 -10.72 7.94
C TRP A 31 13.20 -12.17 7.47
N PRO A 32 14.41 -12.73 7.70
CA PRO A 32 14.77 -14.08 7.23
C PRO A 32 13.83 -15.20 7.66
N LYS A 33 13.17 -15.06 8.81
CA LYS A 33 12.21 -16.01 9.36
C LYS A 33 10.77 -15.48 9.31
N CYS A 34 10.47 -14.58 8.37
CA CYS A 34 9.12 -14.07 8.16
C CYS A 34 8.12 -15.21 7.95
N VAL A 35 7.05 -15.20 8.73
CA VAL A 35 5.86 -16.03 8.51
C VAL A 35 4.93 -15.24 7.59
N VAL A 36 4.32 -15.93 6.62
CA VAL A 36 3.39 -15.32 5.67
C VAL A 36 2.11 -16.12 5.68
N ASP A 37 1.04 -15.52 6.17
CA ASP A 37 -0.31 -16.07 6.07
C ASP A 37 -0.95 -15.56 4.78
N LYS A 38 -1.62 -16.46 4.07
CA LYS A 38 -2.20 -16.19 2.74
C LYS A 38 -3.66 -16.58 2.74
N GLU A 39 -4.52 -15.64 2.36
CA GLU A 39 -5.93 -15.90 2.10
C GLU A 39 -6.29 -15.41 0.70
N SER A 40 -6.80 -16.31 -0.14
CA SER A 40 -7.30 -15.99 -1.48
C SER A 40 -8.79 -16.28 -1.56
N SER A 41 -9.59 -15.31 -1.99
CA SER A 41 -11.02 -15.52 -2.26
C SER A 41 -11.28 -15.77 -3.75
N ILE A 42 -12.48 -16.27 -4.06
CA ILE A 42 -12.94 -16.53 -5.43
C ILE A 42 -13.04 -15.22 -6.26
N ASP A 43 -13.04 -14.05 -5.62
CA ASP A 43 -13.35 -12.75 -6.23
C ASP A 43 -12.13 -11.95 -6.72
N ASN A 44 -11.00 -12.60 -7.02
CA ASN A 44 -9.73 -11.94 -7.41
C ASN A 44 -9.16 -11.02 -6.32
N MET A 45 -9.44 -11.34 -5.05
CA MET A 45 -8.78 -10.76 -3.90
C MET A 45 -7.69 -11.69 -3.40
N LEU A 46 -6.55 -11.12 -3.07
CA LEU A 46 -5.48 -11.82 -2.37
C LEU A 46 -5.02 -10.99 -1.18
N TRP A 47 -4.98 -11.62 -0.01
CA TRP A 47 -4.47 -11.05 1.22
C TRP A 47 -3.22 -11.81 1.67
N LEU A 48 -2.14 -11.05 1.91
CA LEU A 48 -0.94 -11.54 2.57
C LEU A 48 -0.76 -10.81 3.89
N PHE A 49 -0.53 -11.56 4.96
CA PHE A 49 -0.17 -11.04 6.26
C PHE A 49 1.25 -11.50 6.63
N PHE A 50 2.10 -10.56 7.06
CA PHE A 50 3.53 -10.78 7.29
C PHE A 50 3.86 -10.57 8.77
N THR A 51 4.40 -11.61 9.42
CA THR A 51 4.77 -11.59 10.84
C THR A 51 6.25 -11.91 11.03
N LYS A 52 6.90 -11.20 11.96
CA LYS A 52 8.30 -11.45 12.34
C LYS A 52 8.37 -12.62 13.35
N ASP A 53 9.27 -13.58 13.09
CA ASP A 53 9.76 -14.55 14.09
C ASP A 53 8.68 -15.27 14.93
N ASN A 54 7.64 -15.83 14.29
CA ASN A 54 6.63 -16.66 14.94
C ASN A 54 5.87 -15.99 16.11
N GLN A 55 5.83 -14.64 16.15
CA GLN A 55 5.02 -13.91 17.13
C GLN A 55 3.56 -14.36 17.02
N ALA A 56 3.01 -14.83 18.13
CA ALA A 56 1.64 -15.31 18.18
C ALA A 56 0.68 -14.16 17.86
N HIS A 57 -0.29 -14.43 16.98
CA HIS A 57 -1.41 -13.55 16.70
C HIS A 57 -2.25 -13.39 17.97
N ASP A 58 -2.14 -12.24 18.63
CA ASP A 58 -3.21 -11.75 19.49
C ASP A 58 -3.95 -10.69 18.66
N ASP A 59 -5.27 -10.87 18.47
CA ASP A 59 -6.09 -10.04 17.57
C ASP A 59 -6.04 -8.54 17.94
N ASP A 60 -5.70 -8.23 19.20
CA ASP A 60 -5.64 -6.86 19.71
C ASP A 60 -4.29 -6.16 19.46
N SER A 61 -3.22 -6.88 19.09
CA SER A 61 -1.85 -6.34 18.95
C SER A 61 -1.22 -6.56 17.57
N SER A 62 -2.03 -6.95 16.57
CA SER A 62 -1.52 -7.48 15.30
C SER A 62 -0.64 -6.54 14.47
N TYR A 63 -0.60 -5.23 14.78
CA TYR A 63 0.29 -4.26 14.13
C TYR A 63 1.07 -3.40 15.14
N GLU A 64 1.19 -3.85 16.39
CA GLU A 64 1.97 -3.10 17.38
C GLU A 64 3.45 -3.06 17.01
N LEU A 65 4.07 -1.92 17.31
CA LEU A 65 5.50 -1.73 17.13
C LEU A 65 6.25 -2.33 18.31
N ASN A 66 7.23 -3.20 18.01
CA ASN A 66 8.19 -3.69 18.98
C ASN A 66 9.22 -2.62 19.37
N GLU A 67 10.16 -2.96 20.25
CA GLU A 67 11.24 -2.08 20.72
C GLU A 67 12.15 -1.53 19.60
N ASN A 68 12.19 -2.20 18.44
CA ASN A 68 12.95 -1.79 17.26
C ASN A 68 12.12 -0.91 16.30
N GLY A 69 10.87 -0.60 16.65
CA GLY A 69 9.97 0.15 15.79
C GLY A 69 9.48 -0.64 14.57
N GLU A 70 9.43 -1.97 14.68
CA GLU A 70 8.90 -2.86 13.65
C GLU A 70 7.62 -3.56 14.14
N GLY A 71 6.72 -3.92 13.24
CA GLY A 71 5.49 -4.64 13.57
C GLY A 71 4.97 -5.38 12.34
N SER A 72 4.07 -6.34 12.53
CA SER A 72 3.46 -7.07 11.40
C SER A 72 2.72 -6.10 10.47
N PHE A 73 2.53 -6.52 9.24
CA PHE A 73 1.88 -5.71 8.22
C PHE A 73 1.12 -6.60 7.23
N SER A 74 0.22 -6.01 6.46
CA SER A 74 -0.53 -6.75 5.45
C SER A 74 -0.60 -6.03 4.12
N ILE A 75 -0.74 -6.84 3.06
CA ILE A 75 -0.96 -6.34 1.70
C ILE A 75 -2.18 -7.07 1.15
N ILE A 76 -3.18 -6.29 0.76
CA ILE A 76 -4.41 -6.76 0.14
C ILE A 76 -4.40 -6.26 -1.30
N ALA A 77 -4.59 -7.16 -2.26
CA ALA A 77 -4.70 -6.80 -3.66
C ALA A 77 -6.02 -7.26 -4.25
N ASN A 78 -6.63 -6.36 -5.01
CA ASN A 78 -7.92 -6.56 -5.65
C ASN A 78 -7.84 -6.15 -7.11
N LYS A 79 -8.25 -7.05 -8.01
CA LYS A 79 -8.42 -6.71 -9.42
C LYS A 79 -9.64 -5.81 -9.57
N GLN A 80 -9.43 -4.62 -10.11
CA GLN A 80 -10.51 -3.66 -10.30
C GLN A 80 -11.09 -3.81 -11.70
N LYS A 81 -12.43 -3.73 -11.80
CA LYS A 81 -13.15 -3.83 -13.08
C LYS A 81 -13.18 -2.51 -13.87
N GLY A 82 -12.75 -1.42 -13.24
CA GLY A 82 -12.80 -0.06 -13.77
C GLY A 82 -12.92 0.93 -12.62
N PHE A 83 -12.44 2.15 -12.80
CA PHE A 83 -12.64 3.25 -11.87
C PHE A 83 -13.01 4.49 -12.67
N ASP A 84 -14.13 5.09 -12.30
CA ASP A 84 -14.63 6.35 -12.84
C ASP A 84 -14.56 7.39 -11.72
N ALA A 85 -13.72 8.41 -11.89
CA ALA A 85 -13.67 9.56 -10.99
C ALA A 85 -13.83 10.86 -11.74
N THR A 86 -14.59 11.77 -11.11
CA THR A 86 -14.68 13.18 -11.51
C THR A 86 -13.76 13.98 -10.58
N VAL A 87 -12.73 14.60 -11.13
CA VAL A 87 -11.81 15.47 -10.37
C VAL A 87 -12.10 16.94 -10.67
N ALA A 88 -12.16 17.76 -9.61
CA ALA A 88 -12.20 19.20 -9.73
C ALA A 88 -10.77 19.76 -9.79
N ILE A 89 -10.45 20.50 -10.84
CA ILE A 89 -9.16 21.19 -10.97
C ILE A 89 -9.29 22.56 -10.31
N PHE A 90 -8.59 22.75 -9.19
CA PHE A 90 -8.45 24.07 -8.56
C PHE A 90 -7.26 24.78 -9.19
N ASN A 91 -7.52 25.85 -9.93
CA ASN A 91 -6.49 26.76 -10.43
C ASN A 91 -6.63 28.09 -9.68
N ASP A 92 -5.50 28.70 -9.29
CA ASP A 92 -5.38 29.78 -8.29
C ASP A 92 -6.21 31.05 -8.58
N LEU A 93 -6.90 31.15 -9.73
CA LEU A 93 -7.62 32.34 -10.14
C LEU A 93 -9.05 32.13 -10.69
N LYS A 94 -9.57 30.89 -10.77
CA LYS A 94 -10.98 30.58 -11.12
C LYS A 94 -11.24 29.07 -11.06
N VAL A 95 -12.36 28.67 -10.44
CA VAL A 95 -12.88 27.30 -10.56
C VAL A 95 -13.45 27.16 -11.97
N THR A 96 -12.71 26.47 -12.84
CA THR A 96 -13.24 25.99 -14.11
C THR A 96 -13.57 24.52 -13.91
N SER A 97 -14.85 24.18 -13.78
CA SER A 97 -15.27 22.78 -13.70
C SER A 97 -15.00 22.12 -15.05
N ALA A 98 -13.93 21.35 -15.14
CA ALA A 98 -13.72 20.41 -16.22
C ALA A 98 -14.10 19.02 -15.70
N GLU A 99 -15.04 18.35 -16.36
CA GLU A 99 -15.27 16.93 -16.12
C GLU A 99 -14.12 16.15 -16.76
N VAL A 100 -13.15 15.75 -15.95
CA VAL A 100 -12.10 14.82 -16.37
C VAL A 100 -12.55 13.43 -15.93
N LYS A 101 -12.83 12.56 -16.90
CA LYS A 101 -13.05 11.13 -16.67
C LYS A 101 -11.73 10.39 -16.87
N ILE A 102 -11.17 9.86 -15.79
CA ILE A 102 -10.03 8.94 -15.86
C ILE A 102 -10.59 7.53 -15.97
N ILE A 103 -10.33 6.85 -17.08
CA ILE A 103 -10.69 5.44 -17.26
C ILE A 103 -9.42 4.63 -17.14
N LEU A 104 -9.32 3.84 -16.08
CA LEU A 104 -8.27 2.85 -15.91
C LEU A 104 -8.86 1.47 -16.22
N GLU A 105 -8.37 0.83 -17.27
CA GLU A 105 -8.70 -0.55 -17.59
C GLU A 105 -7.61 -1.49 -17.06
N ASN A 106 -8.01 -2.70 -16.64
CA ASN A 106 -7.11 -3.78 -16.23
C ASN A 106 -6.07 -3.36 -15.18
N PHE A 107 -6.51 -2.73 -14.10
CA PHE A 107 -5.64 -2.35 -12.99
C PHE A 107 -6.02 -3.08 -11.71
N TRP A 108 -5.07 -3.08 -10.77
CA TRP A 108 -5.16 -3.64 -9.44
C TRP A 108 -5.05 -2.50 -8.43
N SER A 109 -5.86 -2.58 -7.38
CA SER A 109 -5.68 -1.78 -6.17
C SER A 109 -4.93 -2.60 -5.13
N TYR A 110 -3.98 -1.98 -4.46
CA TYR A 110 -3.19 -2.57 -3.39
C TYR A 110 -3.38 -1.73 -2.14
N THR A 111 -3.97 -2.32 -1.11
CA THR A 111 -4.01 -1.71 0.23
C THR A 111 -2.86 -2.32 1.03
N ILE A 112 -1.94 -1.48 1.50
CA ILE A 112 -0.92 -1.87 2.46
C ILE A 112 -1.28 -1.30 3.83
N VAL A 113 -1.36 -2.17 4.83
CA VAL A 113 -1.62 -1.82 6.22
C VAL A 113 -0.32 -1.93 6.99
N LEU A 114 0.18 -0.80 7.48
CA LEU A 114 1.49 -0.69 8.13
C LEU A 114 1.35 -0.43 9.63
N PRO A 115 2.30 -0.90 10.46
CA PRO A 115 2.27 -0.70 11.91
C PRO A 115 2.59 0.74 12.34
N GLY A 116 3.18 1.54 11.44
CA GLY A 116 3.52 2.94 11.68
C GLY A 116 3.31 3.81 10.44
N ARG A 117 3.19 5.12 10.65
CA ARG A 117 3.10 6.09 9.56
C ARG A 117 4.41 6.14 8.78
N ILE A 118 4.35 6.12 7.45
CA ILE A 118 5.53 6.15 6.58
C ILE A 118 6.39 7.42 6.74
N GLU A 119 5.81 8.52 7.23
CA GLU A 119 6.53 9.77 7.47
C GLU A 119 7.41 9.72 8.72
N SER A 120 7.07 8.88 9.70
CA SER A 120 7.71 8.84 11.01
C SER A 120 8.29 7.49 11.40
N ASN A 121 7.94 6.40 10.71
CA ASN A 121 8.45 5.06 10.98
C ASN A 121 9.30 4.55 9.80
N PRO A 122 10.64 4.37 9.99
CA PRO A 122 11.54 3.91 8.92
C PRO A 122 11.21 2.51 8.39
N PHE A 123 10.78 1.59 9.25
CA PHE A 123 10.41 0.23 8.84
C PHE A 123 9.22 0.27 7.88
N SER A 124 8.12 0.91 8.29
CA SER A 124 6.91 1.10 7.48
C SER A 124 7.22 1.81 6.16
N ASN A 125 8.05 2.86 6.19
CA ASN A 125 8.49 3.54 4.96
C ASN A 125 9.25 2.60 4.02
N ASN A 126 10.18 1.79 4.53
CA ASN A 126 10.94 0.85 3.71
C ASN A 126 10.03 -0.18 3.02
N ILE A 127 9.05 -0.74 3.73
CA ILE A 127 8.08 -1.68 3.15
C ILE A 127 7.23 -0.97 2.08
N TYR A 128 6.77 0.25 2.37
CA TYR A 128 6.01 1.05 1.40
C TYR A 128 6.82 1.33 0.13
N GLN A 129 8.07 1.79 0.25
CA GLN A 129 8.93 2.06 -0.90
C GLN A 129 9.25 0.80 -1.70
N LEU A 130 9.46 -0.34 -1.03
CA LEU A 130 9.63 -1.62 -1.70
C LEU A 130 8.41 -1.95 -2.56
N LEU A 131 7.20 -1.84 -2.01
CA LEU A 131 5.97 -2.10 -2.76
C LEU A 131 5.82 -1.13 -3.94
N CYS A 132 6.07 0.18 -3.73
CA CYS A 132 6.05 1.16 -4.82
C CYS A 132 7.06 0.82 -5.94
N HIS A 133 8.27 0.39 -5.57
CA HIS A 133 9.29 -0.01 -6.52
C HIS A 133 8.83 -1.22 -7.35
N LEU A 134 8.36 -2.27 -6.69
CA LEU A 134 7.86 -3.48 -7.35
C LEU A 134 6.67 -3.21 -8.27
N LEU A 135 5.79 -2.26 -7.90
CA LEU A 135 4.61 -1.88 -8.67
C LEU A 135 4.89 -0.95 -9.85
N SER A 136 6.06 -0.30 -9.89
CA SER A 136 6.43 0.60 -10.97
C SER A 136 6.79 -0.18 -12.24
N ASN A 137 6.37 0.28 -13.43
CA ASN A 137 6.61 -0.38 -14.72
C ASN A 137 8.09 -0.29 -15.22
N ASP A 138 9.05 0.04 -14.33
CA ASP A 138 10.50 0.20 -14.51
C ASP A 138 11.02 1.04 -15.71
N VAL A 139 11.53 2.25 -15.44
CA VAL A 139 12.70 2.86 -16.13
C VAL A 139 13.35 3.84 -15.15
N TYR A 140 14.69 3.86 -15.07
CA TYR A 140 15.49 4.96 -14.55
C TYR A 140 14.82 6.32 -14.80
N VAL A 141 14.34 6.99 -13.75
CA VAL A 141 14.33 8.45 -13.77
C VAL A 141 15.78 8.85 -13.54
N THR A 142 16.53 8.99 -14.63
CA THR A 142 17.75 9.80 -14.63
C THR A 142 17.45 11.07 -13.87
N ARG A 143 18.33 11.45 -12.94
CA ARG A 143 18.30 12.70 -12.17
C ARG A 143 17.78 13.83 -13.06
N SER A 144 16.51 14.14 -12.90
CA SER A 144 15.88 15.35 -13.38
C SER A 144 14.85 15.69 -12.33
N GLU A 145 15.07 16.84 -11.73
CA GLU A 145 14.32 17.43 -10.65
C GLU A 145 12.88 17.60 -11.08
N ASN A 146 12.01 16.64 -10.78
CA ASN A 146 10.59 16.87 -10.53
C ASN A 146 10.00 15.62 -9.88
N LYS A 147 10.01 15.63 -8.55
CA LYS A 147 9.34 14.62 -7.73
C LYS A 147 7.84 14.72 -8.01
N ASN A 148 7.32 13.84 -8.86
CA ASN A 148 5.93 13.42 -8.78
C ASN A 148 5.77 12.72 -7.42
N LYS A 149 5.50 13.51 -6.39
CA LYS A 149 5.13 13.03 -5.07
C LYS A 149 3.78 12.33 -5.25
N ILE A 150 3.79 11.00 -5.23
CA ILE A 150 2.58 10.25 -4.89
C ILE A 150 2.25 10.68 -3.45
N LEU A 151 1.22 11.51 -3.30
CA LEU A 151 0.72 11.90 -1.99
C LEU A 151 -0.04 10.69 -1.42
N ALA A 152 0.70 9.80 -0.79
CA ALA A 152 0.14 8.83 0.13
C ALA A 152 -0.40 9.60 1.33
N ARG A 153 -1.72 9.84 1.37
CA ARG A 153 -2.39 10.19 2.62
C ARG A 153 -3.02 8.93 3.17
N PRO A 154 -2.90 8.65 4.49
CA PRO A 154 -3.65 7.55 5.09
C PRO A 154 -5.15 7.78 4.84
N VAL A 155 -5.87 6.73 4.43
CA VAL A 155 -7.30 6.79 4.04
C VAL A 155 -8.23 6.84 5.26
N GLN A 156 -7.72 7.23 6.43
CA GLN A 156 -8.58 7.47 7.60
C GLN A 156 -9.42 8.73 7.36
N ASP A 157 -10.53 8.56 6.64
CA ASP A 157 -11.66 9.47 6.64
C ASP A 157 -12.20 9.46 8.07
N PHE A 158 -11.93 10.53 8.81
CA PHE A 158 -12.74 10.87 9.96
C PHE A 158 -14.16 11.13 9.45
N LEU A 159 -15.05 10.13 9.58
CA LEU A 159 -16.46 10.42 9.75
C LEU A 159 -16.59 11.09 11.11
N GLY A 160 -16.53 12.43 11.10
CA GLY A 160 -16.83 13.25 12.25
C GLY A 160 -18.22 12.92 12.77
N ASN A 161 -18.33 12.79 14.10
CA ASN A 161 -19.58 13.06 14.80
C ASN A 161 -19.74 14.57 14.98
#